data_AF-A0A6N8L436-F1
#
_entry.id   AF-A0A6N8L436-F1
#
_cell.length_a   1.000
_cell.length_b   1.000
_cell.length_c   1.000
_cell.angle_alpha   90.00
_cell.angle_beta   90.00
_cell.angle_gamma   90.00
#
_symmetry.space_group_name_H-M   'P 1'
#
loop_
_entity.id
_entity.type
_entity.pdbx_description
1 polymer ?
#
loop_
_entity_poly.entity_id
_entity_poly.type
_entity_poly.pdbx_seq_one_letter_code
_entity_poly.pdbx_strand_id
1 'polypeptide(L)'
;MKLVNSNKTKPVVITPNHIMGIISSLNSTYQLNIFLILLKNLKDFSQKEFDKHLAGQKALLEHEVLTMKISLSDIAKSSEYREVKTAFLKMSKIICEIRYNEDSVEKIWSGSLFSVSIPIKANYSSIIMVNMDVVVARLFINFNRNKSRRASYYSKINTNIRHHTKFKNSLKLYLYLSLWRNCSNHEISLIDLCNSLGLSKSYSNPSNFKKHILEPSYQILKDFNDVWFDLDKSKIKKDSNNENIIELHVINMVNVEIVKPSRF
;
A
#
# COMPACT_ATOMS: atom_id res chain seq x y z
N MET A 1 19.30 -30.05 15.81
CA MET A 1 19.07 -28.98 14.82
C MET A 1 17.71 -29.25 14.16
N LYS A 2 16.63 -28.61 14.65
CA LYS A 2 15.28 -28.82 14.08
C LYS A 2 15.06 -27.77 12.99
N LEU A 3 14.96 -28.24 11.74
CA LEU A 3 14.41 -27.48 10.63
C LEU A 3 12.93 -27.20 10.94
N VAL A 4 12.67 -26.02 11.51
CA VAL A 4 11.31 -25.53 11.66
C VAL A 4 10.85 -25.08 10.29
N ASN A 5 10.11 -25.98 9.64
CA ASN A 5 9.27 -25.69 8.48
C ASN A 5 8.19 -24.69 8.91
N SER A 6 8.51 -23.38 8.91
CA SER A 6 7.50 -22.34 9.06
C SER A 6 7.14 -21.79 7.69
N ASN A 7 6.29 -22.51 6.96
CA ASN A 7 5.37 -21.89 6.01
C ASN A 7 4.34 -21.06 6.78
N LYS A 8 4.80 -20.06 7.55
CA LYS A 8 3.97 -18.94 7.95
C LYS A 8 3.68 -18.20 6.66
N THR A 9 2.50 -18.44 6.10
CA THR A 9 1.95 -17.70 4.96
C THR A 9 2.28 -16.23 5.17
N LYS A 10 3.16 -15.67 4.31
CA LYS A 10 3.46 -14.23 4.32
C LYS A 10 2.11 -13.51 4.34
N PRO A 11 1.89 -12.50 5.21
CA PRO A 11 0.60 -11.80 5.31
C PRO A 11 0.43 -10.88 4.10
N VAL A 12 0.26 -11.52 2.95
CA VAL A 12 -0.04 -10.94 1.66
C VAL A 12 -1.52 -10.63 1.67
N VAL A 13 -1.82 -9.36 1.45
CA VAL A 13 -3.16 -8.83 1.28
C VAL A 13 -3.36 -8.56 -0.20
N ILE A 14 -4.43 -9.09 -0.76
CA ILE A 14 -4.89 -8.71 -2.09
C ILE A 14 -5.71 -7.43 -1.92
N THR A 15 -5.46 -6.41 -2.73
CA THR A 15 -6.16 -5.12 -2.64
C THR A 15 -6.35 -4.51 -4.03
N PRO A 16 -7.46 -3.80 -4.29
CA PRO A 16 -7.63 -3.04 -5.52
C PRO A 16 -6.55 -1.96 -5.68
N ASN A 17 -6.17 -1.65 -6.92
CA ASN A 17 -5.09 -0.70 -7.19
C ASN A 17 -5.47 0.76 -6.90
N HIS A 18 -6.75 1.15 -7.04
CA HIS A 18 -7.16 2.54 -6.82
C HIS A 18 -6.90 3.03 -5.39
N ILE A 19 -6.89 2.11 -4.42
CA ILE A 19 -6.54 2.41 -3.03
C ILE A 19 -5.11 2.91 -2.88
N MET A 20 -4.19 2.50 -3.75
CA MET A 20 -2.81 2.99 -3.72
C MET A 20 -2.69 4.48 -4.06
N GLY A 21 -3.72 5.10 -4.62
CA GLY A 21 -3.76 6.56 -4.84
C GLY A 21 -3.55 7.36 -3.56
N ILE A 22 -3.90 6.79 -2.39
CA ILE A 22 -3.73 7.45 -1.09
C ILE A 22 -2.26 7.65 -0.69
N ILE A 23 -1.33 6.88 -1.26
CA ILE A 23 0.10 6.89 -0.89
C ILE A 23 0.69 8.31 -0.98
N SER A 24 0.26 9.08 -1.98
CA SER A 24 0.67 10.46 -2.19
C SER A 24 0.36 11.37 -0.99
N SER A 25 -0.73 11.08 -0.27
CA SER A 25 -1.20 11.84 0.89
C SER A 25 -0.60 11.37 2.22
N LEU A 26 0.07 10.22 2.25
CA LEU A 26 0.70 9.67 3.45
C LEU A 26 2.12 10.22 3.59
N ASN A 27 2.35 11.09 4.56
CA ASN A 27 3.57 11.91 4.65
C ASN A 27 4.58 11.44 5.72
N SER A 28 4.22 10.49 6.57
CA SER A 28 5.11 9.91 7.58
C SER A 28 5.15 8.38 7.53
N THR A 29 6.21 7.78 8.06
CA THR A 29 6.31 6.32 8.22
C THR A 29 5.17 5.76 9.09
N TYR A 30 4.74 6.48 10.13
CA TYR A 30 3.61 6.05 10.97
C TYR A 30 2.30 5.97 10.17
N GLN A 31 2.05 6.92 9.27
CA GLN A 31 0.85 6.88 8.42
C GLN A 31 0.87 5.68 7.46
N LEU A 32 2.03 5.35 6.89
CA LEU A 32 2.21 4.17 6.05
C LEU A 32 2.03 2.87 6.85
N ASN A 33 2.55 2.81 8.07
CA ASN A 33 2.35 1.65 8.96
C ASN A 33 0.88 1.46 9.34
N ILE A 34 0.17 2.55 9.66
CA ILE A 34 -1.27 2.53 9.92
C ILE A 34 -2.01 2.01 8.68
N PHE A 35 -1.72 2.56 7.50
CA PHE A 35 -2.33 2.11 6.24
C PHE A 35 -2.12 0.60 5.99
N LEU A 36 -0.89 0.09 6.18
CA LEU A 36 -0.59 -1.34 6.06
C LEU A 36 -1.35 -2.20 7.08
N ILE A 37 -1.59 -1.69 8.29
CA ILE A 37 -2.42 -2.37 9.30
C ILE A 37 -3.89 -2.38 8.89
N LEU A 38 -4.41 -1.29 8.32
CA LEU A 38 -5.78 -1.25 7.79
C LEU A 38 -5.98 -2.30 6.67
N LEU A 39 -5.04 -2.38 5.72
CA LEU A 39 -5.04 -3.44 4.71
C LEU A 39 -5.04 -4.84 5.34
N LYS A 40 -4.21 -5.05 6.36
CA LYS A 40 -4.14 -6.34 7.08
C LYS A 40 -5.48 -6.68 7.75
N ASN A 41 -6.14 -5.72 8.39
CA ASN A 41 -7.42 -5.94 9.06
C ASN A 41 -8.57 -6.21 8.07
N LEU A 42 -8.48 -5.67 6.85
CA LEU A 42 -9.46 -5.87 5.78
C LEU A 42 -9.18 -7.10 4.90
N LYS A 43 -8.11 -7.85 5.21
CA LYS A 43 -7.63 -8.97 4.38
C LYS A 43 -8.72 -9.98 4.07
N ASP A 44 -9.49 -10.41 5.07
CA ASP A 44 -10.45 -11.49 4.90
C ASP A 44 -11.66 -11.05 4.06
N PHE A 45 -12.13 -9.80 4.24
CA PHE A 45 -13.15 -9.21 3.39
C PHE A 45 -12.67 -9.09 1.94
N SER A 46 -11.43 -8.62 1.76
CA SER A 46 -10.81 -8.47 0.45
C SER A 46 -10.64 -9.81 -0.26
N GLN A 47 -10.17 -10.84 0.46
CA GLN A 47 -10.02 -12.19 -0.09
C GLN A 47 -11.37 -12.78 -0.50
N LYS A 48 -12.39 -12.69 0.35
CA LYS A 48 -13.76 -13.13 0.03
C LYS A 48 -14.29 -12.44 -1.22
N GLU A 49 -14.12 -11.11 -1.31
CA GLU A 49 -14.56 -10.36 -2.47
C GLU A 49 -13.79 -10.79 -3.72
N PHE A 50 -12.46 -10.90 -3.64
CA PHE A 50 -11.61 -11.33 -4.75
C PHE A 50 -12.07 -12.68 -5.32
N ASP A 51 -12.24 -13.69 -4.45
CA ASP A 51 -12.61 -15.05 -4.81
C ASP A 51 -14.03 -15.15 -5.36
N LYS A 52 -14.99 -14.46 -4.73
CA LYS A 52 -16.40 -14.46 -5.13
C LYS A 52 -16.95 -13.05 -5.10
N HIS A 53 -17.29 -12.55 -6.29
CA HIS A 53 -17.86 -11.21 -6.47
C HIS A 53 -19.07 -11.00 -5.55
N LEU A 54 -19.09 -9.82 -4.89
CA LEU A 54 -20.06 -9.37 -3.88
C LEU A 54 -20.03 -10.11 -2.54
N ALA A 55 -19.24 -11.17 -2.37
CA ALA A 55 -19.23 -11.91 -1.10
C ALA A 55 -18.59 -11.11 0.04
N GLY A 56 -17.50 -10.39 -0.23
CA GLY A 56 -16.87 -9.53 0.78
C GLY A 56 -17.69 -8.28 1.06
N GLN A 57 -18.32 -7.71 0.02
CA GLN A 57 -19.22 -6.56 0.18
C GLN A 57 -20.48 -6.92 0.99
N LYS A 58 -21.03 -8.12 0.82
CA LYS A 58 -22.13 -8.63 1.64
C LYS A 58 -21.72 -8.86 3.09
N ALA A 59 -20.53 -9.41 3.33
CA ALA A 59 -20.01 -9.56 4.68
C ALA A 59 -19.79 -8.19 5.38
N LEU A 60 -19.53 -7.12 4.62
CA LEU A 60 -19.47 -5.77 5.17
C LEU A 60 -20.86 -5.17 5.47
N LEU A 61 -21.92 -5.59 4.77
CA LEU A 61 -23.29 -5.06 4.97
C LEU A 61 -23.88 -5.35 6.36
N GLU A 62 -23.33 -6.33 7.07
CA GLU A 62 -23.69 -6.62 8.47
C GLU A 62 -23.24 -5.49 9.43
N HIS A 63 -22.47 -4.53 8.93
CA HIS A 63 -21.92 -3.42 9.70
C HIS A 63 -22.26 -2.08 9.04
N GLU A 64 -22.79 -1.14 9.82
CA GLU A 64 -22.83 0.27 9.40
C GLU A 64 -21.44 0.89 9.48
N VAL A 65 -20.68 0.53 10.52
CA VAL A 65 -19.33 1.02 10.79
C VAL A 65 -18.42 -0.14 11.18
N LEU A 66 -17.31 -0.29 10.47
CA LEU A 66 -16.27 -1.25 10.80
C LEU A 66 -15.33 -0.67 11.86
N THR A 67 -15.34 -1.27 13.05
CA THR A 67 -14.51 -0.84 14.18
C THR A 67 -13.28 -1.72 14.32
N MET A 68 -12.08 -1.13 14.20
CA MET A 68 -10.79 -1.81 14.32
C MET A 68 -10.05 -1.34 15.57
N LYS A 69 -9.53 -2.30 16.33
CA LYS A 69 -8.62 -2.06 17.47
C LYS A 69 -7.18 -2.12 16.98
N ILE A 70 -6.44 -1.03 17.07
CA ILE A 70 -5.02 -0.99 16.69
C ILE A 70 -4.17 -0.70 17.92
N SER A 71 -3.25 -1.61 18.23
CA SER A 71 -2.27 -1.37 19.29
C SER A 71 -1.21 -0.39 18.80
N LEU A 72 -0.87 0.61 19.61
CA LEU A 72 0.21 1.55 19.33
C LEU A 72 1.56 0.83 19.20
N SER A 73 1.73 -0.28 19.94
CA SER A 73 2.94 -1.12 19.89
C SER A 73 3.13 -1.84 18.55
N ASP A 74 2.06 -2.01 17.77
CA ASP A 74 2.14 -2.57 16.42
C ASP A 74 2.72 -1.58 15.39
N ILE A 75 2.81 -0.29 15.77
CA ILE A 75 3.22 0.82 14.90
C ILE A 75 4.60 1.34 15.29
N ALA A 76 4.84 1.55 16.58
CA ALA A 76 6.03 2.23 17.09
C ALA A 76 6.36 1.84 18.55
N LYS A 77 7.49 2.31 19.07
CA LYS A 77 7.83 2.18 20.51
C LYS A 77 7.05 3.21 21.34
N SER A 78 6.93 2.98 22.65
CA SER A 78 6.18 3.83 23.57
C SER A 78 6.58 5.31 23.53
N SER A 79 7.87 5.61 23.35
CA SER A 79 8.39 6.99 23.25
C SER A 79 7.87 7.75 22.02
N GLU A 80 7.33 7.05 21.02
CA GLU A 80 6.86 7.60 19.74
C GLU A 80 5.32 7.65 19.66
N TYR A 81 4.61 7.27 20.74
CA TYR A 81 3.14 7.17 20.73
C TYR A 81 2.44 8.51 20.50
N ARG A 82 3.08 9.63 20.88
CA ARG A 82 2.54 10.97 20.62
C ARG A 82 2.47 11.23 19.11
N GLU A 83 3.52 10.92 18.38
CA GLU A 83 3.62 11.07 16.94
C GLU A 83 2.67 10.13 16.20
N VAL A 84 2.48 8.90 16.70
CA VAL A 84 1.49 7.96 16.17
C VAL A 84 0.07 8.50 16.34
N LYS A 85 -0.29 9.05 17.50
CA LYS A 85 -1.59 9.70 17.72
C LYS A 85 -1.79 10.87 16.75
N THR A 86 -0.77 11.71 16.55
CA THR A 86 -0.82 12.78 15.56
C THR A 86 -1.00 12.24 14.14
N ALA A 87 -0.36 11.11 13.79
CA ALA A 87 -0.52 10.47 12.49
C ALA A 87 -1.97 10.00 12.26
N PHE A 88 -2.60 9.36 13.25
CA PHE A 88 -4.02 8.99 13.20
C PHE A 88 -4.93 10.21 12.99
N LEU A 89 -4.74 11.28 13.75
CA LEU A 89 -5.52 12.52 13.61
C LEU A 89 -5.33 13.21 12.25
N LYS A 90 -4.14 13.10 11.66
CA LYS A 90 -3.90 13.62 10.30
C LYS A 90 -4.57 12.74 9.24
N MET A 91 -4.53 11.42 9.40
CA MET A 91 -5.18 10.49 8.47
C MET A 91 -6.70 10.56 8.54
N SER A 92 -7.28 10.81 9.72
CA SER A 92 -8.74 11.00 9.85
C SER A 92 -9.25 12.27 9.19
N LYS A 93 -8.37 13.14 8.69
CA LYS A 93 -8.70 14.34 7.91
C LYS A 93 -8.51 14.15 6.41
N ILE A 94 -8.06 12.96 5.98
CA ILE A 94 -7.97 12.64 4.54
C ILE A 94 -9.40 12.45 4.04
N ILE A 95 -9.80 13.34 3.12
CA ILE A 95 -11.10 13.26 2.44
C ILE A 95 -11.01 12.17 1.36
N CYS A 96 -12.02 11.32 1.33
CA CYS A 96 -12.24 10.29 0.34
C CYS A 96 -13.52 10.61 -0.42
N GLU A 97 -13.43 10.63 -1.73
CA GLU A 97 -14.56 10.81 -2.63
C GLU A 97 -14.82 9.53 -3.40
N ILE A 98 -16.07 9.07 -3.40
CA ILE A 98 -16.50 7.84 -4.03
C ILE A 98 -17.63 8.18 -4.97
N ARG A 99 -17.39 7.97 -6.26
CA ARG A 99 -18.45 8.08 -7.27
C ARG A 99 -19.21 6.76 -7.34
N TYR A 100 -20.53 6.83 -7.31
CA TYR A 100 -21.42 5.68 -7.41
C TYR A 100 -22.68 6.06 -8.18
N ASN A 101 -23.37 5.05 -8.71
CA ASN A 101 -24.67 5.24 -9.35
C ASN A 101 -25.78 4.73 -8.43
N GLU A 102 -26.81 5.55 -8.23
CA GLU A 102 -28.02 5.19 -7.49
C GLU A 102 -29.21 5.68 -8.31
N ASP A 103 -30.14 4.78 -8.64
CA ASP A 103 -31.32 5.08 -9.47
C ASP A 103 -30.99 5.75 -10.81
N SER A 104 -29.91 5.30 -11.46
CA SER A 104 -29.38 5.87 -12.71
C SER A 104 -28.86 7.30 -12.61
N VAL A 105 -28.70 7.83 -11.39
CA VAL A 105 -28.07 9.13 -11.11
C VAL A 105 -26.65 8.90 -10.59
N GLU A 106 -25.67 9.55 -11.21
CA GLU A 106 -24.30 9.56 -10.69
C GLU A 106 -24.24 10.47 -9.44
N LYS A 107 -23.77 9.91 -8.33
CA LYS A 107 -23.64 10.59 -7.04
C LYS A 107 -22.19 10.50 -6.57
N ILE A 108 -21.79 11.48 -5.76
CA ILE A 108 -20.50 11.50 -5.08
C ILE A 108 -20.76 11.41 -3.58
N TRP A 109 -20.24 10.36 -2.95
CA TRP A 109 -20.09 10.32 -1.50
C TRP A 109 -18.75 10.96 -1.15
N SER A 110 -18.74 11.88 -0.18
CA SER A 110 -17.52 12.51 0.31
C SER A 110 -17.48 12.41 1.83
N GLY A 111 -16.36 11.94 2.37
CA GLY A 111 -16.18 11.74 3.80
C GLY A 111 -14.73 11.48 4.18
N SER A 112 -14.47 11.14 5.43
CA SER A 112 -13.09 10.86 5.89
C SER A 112 -12.73 9.37 5.70
N LEU A 113 -11.43 9.08 5.52
CA LEU A 113 -10.92 7.71 5.42
C LEU A 113 -11.34 6.82 6.60
N PHE A 114 -11.33 7.40 7.80
CA PHE A 114 -11.87 6.82 9.04
C PHE A 114 -11.98 7.92 10.08
N SER A 115 -12.75 7.67 11.14
CA SER A 115 -12.67 8.43 12.40
C SER A 115 -11.87 7.67 13.45
N VAL A 116 -11.34 8.38 14.44
CA VAL A 116 -10.55 7.78 15.53
C VAL A 116 -11.05 8.24 16.88
N SER A 117 -11.07 7.31 17.84
CA SER A 117 -11.23 7.62 19.26
C SER A 117 -9.88 7.46 19.95
N ILE A 118 -9.33 8.58 20.41
CA ILE A 118 -8.05 8.64 21.13
C ILE A 118 -8.33 9.19 22.53
N PRO A 119 -7.94 8.48 23.59
CA PRO A 119 -8.18 8.95 24.95
C PRO A 119 -7.32 10.19 25.24
N ILE A 120 -7.95 11.26 25.74
CA ILE A 120 -7.29 12.52 26.11
C ILE A 120 -6.33 12.30 27.27
N LYS A 121 -6.77 11.54 28.30
CA LYS A 121 -5.93 11.10 29.42
C LYS A 121 -5.45 9.67 29.15
N ALA A 122 -4.22 9.36 29.52
CA ALA A 122 -3.69 8.01 29.37
C ALA A 122 -4.53 7.02 30.19
N ASN A 123 -5.09 6.02 29.51
CA ASN A 123 -5.84 4.91 30.12
C ASN A 123 -5.02 3.61 30.12
N TYR A 124 -3.72 3.69 29.83
CA TYR A 124 -2.76 2.59 29.72
C TYR A 124 -3.11 1.45 28.75
N SER A 125 -4.24 1.52 28.03
CA SER A 125 -4.65 0.48 27.08
C SER A 125 -3.73 0.41 25.86
N SER A 126 -3.04 1.51 25.53
CA SER A 126 -2.21 1.65 24.31
C SER A 126 -2.93 1.24 23.01
N ILE A 127 -4.26 1.30 23.00
CA ILE A 127 -5.11 0.92 21.88
C ILE A 127 -5.81 2.17 21.35
N ILE A 128 -5.85 2.30 20.03
CA ILE A 128 -6.68 3.27 19.30
C ILE A 128 -7.82 2.53 18.61
N MET A 129 -9.02 3.06 18.77
CA MET A 129 -10.20 2.61 18.03
C MET A 129 -10.26 3.40 16.72
N VAL A 130 -10.24 2.69 15.60
CA VAL A 130 -10.45 3.24 14.26
C VAL A 130 -11.81 2.80 13.78
N ASN A 131 -12.66 3.75 13.39
CA ASN A 131 -14.01 3.50 12.91
C ASN A 131 -14.07 3.89 11.43
N MET A 132 -14.29 2.92 10.56
CA MET A 132 -14.37 3.12 9.12
C MET A 132 -15.81 2.90 8.67
N ASP A 133 -16.38 3.90 7.99
CA ASP A 133 -17.69 3.78 7.35
C ASP A 133 -17.66 2.62 6.34
N VAL A 134 -18.72 1.82 6.29
CA VAL A 134 -18.82 0.66 5.39
C VAL A 134 -18.64 1.06 3.92
N VAL A 135 -19.08 2.25 3.52
CA VAL A 135 -18.92 2.79 2.16
C VAL A 135 -17.44 2.99 1.84
N VAL A 136 -16.65 3.47 2.80
CA VAL A 136 -15.18 3.58 2.66
C VAL A 136 -14.53 2.22 2.67
N ALA A 137 -14.93 1.32 3.58
CA ALA A 137 -14.39 -0.05 3.64
C ALA A 137 -14.58 -0.80 2.32
N ARG A 138 -15.67 -0.53 1.59
CA ARG A 138 -15.90 -1.07 0.25
C ARG A 138 -14.85 -0.62 -0.76
N LEU A 139 -14.30 0.59 -0.67
CA LEU A 139 -13.20 1.00 -1.54
C LEU A 139 -12.01 0.05 -1.42
N PHE A 140 -11.74 -0.43 -0.21
CA PHE A 140 -10.59 -1.28 0.07
C PHE A 140 -10.71 -2.69 -0.49
N ILE A 141 -11.92 -3.11 -0.86
CA ILE A 141 -12.17 -4.48 -1.30
C ILE A 141 -12.88 -4.56 -2.66
N ASN A 142 -13.41 -3.46 -3.20
CA ASN A 142 -14.15 -3.47 -4.45
C ASN A 142 -13.19 -3.55 -5.64
N PHE A 143 -13.04 -4.74 -6.20
CA PHE A 143 -12.19 -4.96 -7.37
C PHE A 143 -12.90 -4.61 -8.66
N ASN A 144 -12.18 -3.96 -9.58
CA ASN A 144 -12.57 -3.94 -10.98
C ASN A 144 -12.68 -5.39 -11.50
N ARG A 145 -13.59 -5.60 -12.44
CA ARG A 145 -13.89 -6.93 -12.98
C ARG A 145 -13.84 -6.91 -14.50
N ASN A 146 -13.30 -7.98 -15.09
CA ASN A 146 -13.39 -8.18 -16.54
C ASN A 146 -14.74 -8.78 -16.96
N LYS A 147 -14.95 -8.99 -18.26
CA LYS A 147 -16.17 -9.59 -18.82
C LYS A 147 -16.53 -10.95 -18.20
N SER A 148 -15.55 -11.71 -17.72
CA SER A 148 -15.73 -13.00 -17.04
C SER A 148 -15.89 -12.89 -15.53
N ARG A 149 -16.15 -11.69 -14.98
CA ARG A 149 -16.28 -11.39 -13.54
C ARG A 149 -15.06 -11.78 -12.69
N ARG A 150 -13.88 -11.89 -13.32
CA ARG A 150 -12.61 -12.08 -12.58
C ARG A 150 -12.06 -10.72 -12.17
N ALA A 151 -11.49 -10.65 -10.97
CA ALA A 151 -10.85 -9.43 -10.48
C ALA A 151 -9.70 -8.99 -11.40
N SER A 152 -9.65 -7.70 -11.70
CA SER A 152 -8.62 -7.02 -12.48
C SER A 152 -8.11 -5.80 -11.70
N TYR A 153 -6.94 -5.28 -12.11
CA TYR A 153 -6.33 -4.09 -11.50
C TYR A 153 -6.19 -4.18 -9.98
N TYR A 154 -5.48 -5.21 -9.52
CA TYR A 154 -5.23 -5.47 -8.11
C TYR A 154 -3.75 -5.73 -7.84
N SER A 155 -3.38 -5.57 -6.57
CA SER A 155 -2.02 -5.76 -6.07
C SER A 155 -1.99 -6.76 -4.93
N LYS A 156 -0.86 -7.45 -4.79
CA LYS A 156 -0.53 -8.31 -3.66
C LYS A 156 0.52 -7.60 -2.80
N ILE A 157 0.20 -7.36 -1.53
CA ILE A 157 1.02 -6.56 -0.62
C ILE A 157 1.35 -7.36 0.63
N ASN A 158 2.63 -7.59 0.88
CA ASN A 158 3.11 -8.12 2.15
C ASN A 158 3.23 -7.01 3.19
N THR A 159 2.24 -6.96 4.08
CA THR A 159 2.13 -5.90 5.10
C THR A 159 3.26 -5.91 6.14
N ASN A 160 4.08 -6.96 6.19
CA ASN A 160 5.22 -7.05 7.11
C ASN A 160 6.40 -6.14 6.73
N ILE A 161 6.39 -5.49 5.57
CA ILE A 161 7.44 -4.51 5.21
C ILE A 161 7.60 -3.43 6.29
N ARG A 162 6.52 -3.08 7.00
CA ARG A 162 6.53 -2.12 8.12
C ARG A 162 7.44 -2.50 9.29
N HIS A 163 7.70 -3.79 9.45
CA HIS A 163 8.61 -4.33 10.47
C HIS A 163 10.05 -4.44 9.95
N HIS A 164 10.22 -4.43 8.64
CA HIS A 164 11.52 -4.56 7.98
C HIS A 164 12.23 -3.20 7.83
N THR A 165 11.48 -2.12 7.63
CA THR A 165 12.08 -0.79 7.46
C THR A 165 11.25 0.33 8.07
N LYS A 166 11.96 1.36 8.55
CA LYS A 166 11.38 2.65 8.96
C LYS A 166 11.53 3.73 7.89
N PHE A 167 12.17 3.43 6.75
CA PHE A 167 12.42 4.42 5.72
C PHE A 167 11.17 4.67 4.87
N LYS A 168 10.55 5.84 5.09
CA LYS A 168 9.30 6.26 4.44
C LYS A 168 9.32 6.04 2.93
N ASN A 169 10.38 6.46 2.27
CA ASN A 169 10.44 6.44 0.80
C ASN A 169 10.56 5.00 0.27
N SER A 170 11.23 4.08 0.98
CA SER A 170 11.20 2.66 0.62
C SER A 170 9.82 2.05 0.78
N LEU A 171 9.09 2.38 1.85
CA LEU A 171 7.72 1.90 2.02
C LEU A 171 6.81 2.38 0.88
N LYS A 172 6.91 3.66 0.50
CA LYS A 172 6.17 4.20 -0.64
C LYS A 172 6.55 3.53 -1.96
N LEU A 173 7.86 3.39 -2.22
CA LEU A 173 8.35 2.75 -3.44
C LEU A 173 7.94 1.27 -3.51
N TYR A 174 7.99 0.54 -2.40
CA TYR A 174 7.49 -0.84 -2.32
C TYR A 174 6.01 -0.97 -2.67
N LEU A 175 5.18 -0.10 -2.08
CA LEU A 175 3.74 -0.08 -2.36
C LEU A 175 3.47 0.25 -3.83
N TYR A 176 4.22 1.19 -4.40
CA TYR A 176 4.14 1.53 -5.82
C TYR A 176 4.58 0.36 -6.72
N LEU A 177 5.73 -0.26 -6.44
CA LEU A 177 6.23 -1.42 -7.20
C LEU A 177 5.27 -2.61 -7.13
N SER A 178 4.51 -2.75 -6.04
CA SER A 178 3.49 -3.79 -5.91
C SER A 178 2.37 -3.67 -6.96
N LEU A 179 2.07 -2.47 -7.46
CA LEU A 179 1.15 -2.23 -8.58
C LEU A 179 1.66 -2.85 -9.88
N TRP A 180 2.97 -2.86 -10.05
CA TRP A 180 3.67 -3.27 -11.26
C TRP A 180 4.34 -4.63 -11.12
N ARG A 181 3.99 -5.41 -10.09
CA ARG A 181 4.60 -6.70 -9.77
C ARG A 181 4.65 -7.64 -10.98
N ASN A 182 3.61 -7.61 -11.83
CA ASN A 182 3.51 -8.50 -13.00
C ASN A 182 4.15 -7.92 -14.27
N CYS A 183 4.76 -6.74 -14.20
CA CYS A 183 5.46 -6.10 -15.31
C CYS A 183 6.97 -6.19 -15.08
N SER A 184 7.73 -6.76 -16.01
CA SER A 184 9.19 -6.86 -15.86
C SER A 184 9.89 -5.51 -16.00
N ASN A 185 9.39 -4.63 -16.88
CA ASN A 185 9.92 -3.30 -17.12
C ASN A 185 8.81 -2.27 -17.02
N HIS A 186 8.91 -1.37 -16.05
CA HIS A 186 7.95 -0.29 -15.85
C HIS A 186 8.58 1.05 -16.21
N GLU A 187 8.03 1.71 -17.23
CA GLU A 187 8.49 3.02 -17.67
C GLU A 187 7.49 4.10 -17.25
N ILE A 188 7.97 5.20 -16.66
CA ILE A 188 7.15 6.33 -16.24
C ILE A 188 7.97 7.62 -16.20
N SER A 189 7.32 8.78 -16.40
CA SER A 189 7.98 10.06 -16.15
C SER A 189 8.39 10.16 -14.67
N LEU A 190 9.55 10.75 -14.41
CA LEU A 190 10.05 10.92 -13.04
C LEU A 190 9.13 11.85 -12.22
N ILE A 191 8.47 12.79 -12.89
CA ILE A 191 7.50 13.71 -12.29
C ILE A 191 6.26 12.93 -11.84
N ASP A 192 5.69 12.08 -12.68
CA ASP A 192 4.49 11.30 -12.34
C ASP A 192 4.78 10.27 -11.26
N LEU A 193 5.97 9.67 -11.27
CA LEU A 193 6.40 8.81 -10.17
C LEU A 193 6.50 9.61 -8.85
N CYS A 194 7.11 10.80 -8.87
CA CYS A 194 7.18 11.65 -7.69
C CYS A 194 5.79 12.05 -7.19
N ASN A 195 4.86 12.39 -8.09
CA ASN A 195 3.48 12.72 -7.75
C ASN A 195 2.74 11.53 -7.14
N SER A 196 2.87 10.34 -7.75
CA SER A 196 2.28 9.09 -7.25
C SER A 196 2.79 8.74 -5.85
N LEU A 197 4.07 9.00 -5.59
CA LEU A 197 4.68 8.81 -4.29
C LEU A 197 4.46 10.01 -3.35
N GLY A 198 3.89 11.14 -3.77
CA GLY A 198 3.78 12.36 -2.97
C GLY A 198 5.13 12.86 -2.47
N LEU A 199 6.12 12.91 -3.36
CA LEU A 199 7.46 13.44 -3.12
C LEU A 199 7.54 14.92 -3.54
N SER A 200 8.44 15.67 -2.92
CA SER A 200 8.68 17.07 -3.30
C SER A 200 9.29 17.17 -4.69
N LYS A 201 9.06 18.31 -5.36
CA LYS A 201 9.61 18.62 -6.70
C LYS A 201 11.13 18.49 -6.81
N SER A 202 11.87 18.61 -5.70
CA SER A 202 13.32 18.41 -5.65
C SER A 202 13.76 17.00 -6.07
N TYR A 203 12.88 15.99 -5.94
CA TYR A 203 13.13 14.62 -6.38
C TYR A 203 12.82 14.40 -7.86
N SER A 204 12.25 15.38 -8.57
CA SER A 204 12.18 15.35 -10.04
C SER A 204 13.56 15.52 -10.69
N ASN A 205 14.59 15.88 -9.92
CA ASN A 205 15.98 15.83 -10.36
C ASN A 205 16.51 14.38 -10.29
N PRO A 206 17.04 13.82 -11.40
CA PRO A 206 17.51 12.43 -11.45
C PRO A 206 18.56 12.06 -10.39
N SER A 207 19.52 12.96 -10.12
CA SER A 207 20.59 12.72 -9.16
C SER A 207 20.04 12.60 -7.73
N ASN A 208 19.15 13.53 -7.36
CA ASN A 208 18.48 13.50 -6.06
C ASN A 208 17.60 12.25 -5.91
N PHE A 209 16.83 11.91 -6.94
CA PHE A 209 15.99 10.71 -6.90
C PHE A 209 16.82 9.44 -6.72
N LYS A 210 17.90 9.30 -7.50
CA LYS A 210 18.79 8.14 -7.43
C LYS A 210 19.40 8.00 -6.03
N LYS A 211 20.04 9.06 -5.54
CA LYS A 211 20.78 9.08 -4.27
C LYS A 211 19.91 8.89 -3.03
N HIS A 212 18.69 9.43 -3.04
CA HIS A 212 17.86 9.51 -1.83
C HIS A 212 16.63 8.60 -1.86
N ILE A 213 16.26 8.06 -3.03
CA ILE A 213 15.09 7.19 -3.19
C ILE A 213 15.52 5.81 -3.68
N LEU A 214 16.16 5.71 -4.86
CA LEU A 214 16.49 4.41 -5.46
C LEU A 214 17.55 3.66 -4.68
N GLU A 215 18.75 4.21 -4.56
CA GLU A 215 19.88 3.52 -3.93
C GLU A 215 19.58 3.09 -2.48
N PRO A 216 19.01 3.96 -1.61
CA PRO A 216 18.68 3.56 -0.25
C PRO A 216 17.56 2.50 -0.20
N SER A 217 16.62 2.52 -1.14
CA SER A 217 15.53 1.56 -1.16
C SER A 217 15.91 0.22 -1.75
N TYR A 218 16.88 0.17 -2.66
CA TYR A 218 17.25 -1.06 -3.34
C TYR A 218 17.60 -2.17 -2.34
N GLN A 219 18.54 -1.93 -1.45
CA GLN A 219 19.00 -2.95 -0.51
C GLN A 219 17.88 -3.37 0.45
N ILE A 220 17.11 -2.40 0.97
CA ILE A 220 15.96 -2.66 1.84
C ILE A 220 14.92 -3.56 1.17
N LEU A 221 14.55 -3.27 -0.09
CA LEU A 221 13.52 -4.03 -0.79
C LEU A 221 14.01 -5.39 -1.27
N LYS A 222 15.29 -5.47 -1.66
CA LYS A 222 15.95 -6.72 -2.02
C LYS A 222 16.01 -7.67 -0.82
N ASP A 223 16.42 -7.19 0.35
CA ASP A 223 16.49 -7.98 1.58
C ASP A 223 15.12 -8.40 2.09
N PHE A 224 14.10 -7.55 1.91
CA PHE A 224 12.72 -7.93 2.21
C PHE A 224 12.20 -9.08 1.32
N ASN A 225 12.76 -9.22 0.11
CA ASN A 225 12.53 -10.33 -0.81
C ASN A 225 11.03 -10.60 -1.08
N ASP A 226 10.35 -9.59 -1.62
CA ASP A 226 8.96 -9.69 -2.08
C ASP A 226 8.78 -9.09 -3.48
N VAL A 227 8.94 -7.76 -3.60
CA VAL A 227 9.06 -7.04 -4.87
C VAL A 227 10.08 -5.93 -4.71
N TRP A 228 11.00 -5.84 -5.66
CA TRP A 228 12.07 -4.84 -5.72
C TRP A 228 12.38 -4.54 -7.19
N PHE A 229 13.51 -3.89 -7.45
CA PHE A 229 13.96 -3.57 -8.81
C PHE A 229 15.45 -3.87 -8.96
N ASP A 230 15.89 -4.12 -10.18
CA ASP A 230 17.31 -4.28 -10.52
C ASP A 230 17.97 -2.90 -10.64
N LEU A 231 18.90 -2.56 -9.74
CA LEU A 231 19.53 -1.23 -9.73
C LEU A 231 20.44 -1.02 -10.95
N ASP A 232 21.04 -2.08 -11.49
CA ASP A 232 21.98 -1.99 -12.61
C ASP A 232 21.25 -1.87 -13.95
N LYS A 233 20.08 -2.52 -14.06
CA LYS A 233 19.24 -2.44 -15.27
C LYS A 233 18.28 -1.24 -15.25
N SER A 234 17.93 -0.73 -14.07
CA SER A 234 17.06 0.44 -13.97
C SER A 234 17.82 1.71 -14.29
N LYS A 235 17.27 2.55 -15.17
CA LYS A 235 17.95 3.76 -15.64
C LYS A 235 17.00 4.95 -15.73
N ILE A 236 17.56 6.14 -15.55
CA ILE A 236 16.87 7.39 -15.83
C ILE A 236 17.40 7.91 -17.16
N LYS A 237 16.53 8.09 -18.14
CA LYS A 237 16.84 8.56 -19.49
C LYS A 237 15.99 9.78 -19.82
N LYS A 238 16.32 10.45 -20.91
CA LYS A 238 15.45 11.48 -21.49
C LYS A 238 14.61 10.90 -22.61
N ASP A 239 13.38 11.36 -22.73
CA ASP A 239 12.50 11.04 -23.85
C ASP A 239 12.66 12.04 -25.00
N SER A 240 11.83 11.90 -26.04
CA SER A 240 11.78 12.81 -27.18
C SER A 240 11.42 14.25 -26.81
N ASN A 241 10.75 14.45 -25.69
CA ASN A 241 10.32 15.75 -25.17
C ASN A 241 11.31 16.34 -24.15
N ASN A 242 12.49 15.72 -24.01
CA ASN A 242 13.54 16.12 -23.07
C ASN A 242 13.13 16.00 -21.58
N GLU A 243 12.09 15.22 -21.30
CA GLU A 243 11.60 14.88 -19.97
C GLU A 243 12.36 13.69 -19.38
N ASN A 244 12.57 13.70 -18.07
CA ASN A 244 13.24 12.59 -17.39
C ASN A 244 12.24 11.43 -17.21
N ILE A 245 12.56 10.29 -17.82
CA ILE A 245 11.83 9.02 -17.67
C ILE A 245 12.67 8.06 -16.85
N ILE A 246 12.04 7.35 -15.92
CA ILE A 246 12.63 6.24 -15.20
C ILE A 246 12.10 4.91 -15.74
N GLU A 247 13.02 4.04 -16.09
CA GLU A 247 12.76 2.65 -16.47
C GLU A 247 13.16 1.77 -15.28
N LEU A 248 12.18 1.17 -14.62
CA LEU A 248 12.37 0.28 -13.48
C LEU A 248 12.25 -1.17 -13.93
N HIS A 249 13.34 -1.93 -13.82
CA HIS A 249 13.31 -3.37 -14.06
C HIS A 249 12.84 -4.08 -12.78
N VAL A 250 11.54 -4.40 -12.70
CA VAL A 250 10.88 -4.93 -11.49
C VAL A 250 11.15 -6.42 -11.34
N ILE A 251 11.57 -6.82 -10.13
CA ILE A 251 11.84 -8.20 -9.76
C ILE A 251 10.89 -8.63 -8.65
N ASN A 252 10.39 -9.86 -8.75
CA ASN A 252 9.65 -10.53 -7.70
C ASN A 252 10.05 -12.03 -7.68
N MET A 253 9.72 -12.75 -6.60
CA MET A 253 10.12 -14.17 -6.49
C MET A 253 9.54 -15.10 -7.57
N VAL A 254 8.37 -14.80 -8.13
CA VAL A 254 7.78 -15.57 -9.25
C VAL A 254 8.61 -15.40 -10.52
N ASN A 255 9.16 -14.20 -10.77
CA ASN A 255 10.00 -13.91 -11.93
C ASN A 255 11.44 -14.45 -11.79
N VAL A 256 11.95 -14.60 -10.56
CA VAL A 256 13.29 -15.14 -10.30
C VAL A 256 13.37 -16.66 -10.59
N GLU A 257 12.27 -17.39 -10.39
CA GLU A 257 12.22 -18.84 -10.68
C GLU A 257 12.22 -19.16 -12.18
N ILE A 258 11.74 -18.24 -13.03
CA ILE A 258 11.73 -18.41 -14.49
C ILE A 258 13.14 -18.25 -15.09
N VAL A 259 14.05 -17.55 -14.40
CA VAL A 259 15.42 -17.26 -14.89
C VAL A 259 16.46 -18.28 -14.39
N LYS A 260 16.07 -19.24 -13.54
CA LYS A 260 16.96 -20.38 -13.27
C LYS A 260 16.99 -21.26 -14.53
N PRO A 261 18.14 -21.45 -15.20
CA PRO A 261 18.21 -22.42 -16.28
C PRO A 261 17.87 -23.79 -15.70
N SER A 262 17.02 -24.52 -16.41
CA SER A 262 16.85 -25.96 -16.30
C SER A 262 18.25 -26.57 -16.29
N ARG A 263 18.75 -26.92 -15.11
CA ARG A 263 19.88 -27.83 -14.99
C ARG A 263 19.32 -29.21 -15.30
N PHE A 264 19.41 -29.62 -16.56
CA PHE A 264 19.77 -30.96 -17.00
C PHE A 264 20.40 -30.82 -18.38
#